data_AF-A0AAD5N9K6-F1
#
_entry.id   AF-A0AAD5N9K6-F1
#
_cell.length_a   1.000
_cell.length_b   1.000
_cell.length_c   1.000
_cell.angle_alpha   90.00
_cell.angle_beta   90.00
_cell.angle_gamma   90.00
#
_symmetry.space_group_name_H-M   'P 1'
#
loop_
_entity.id
_entity.type
_entity.pdbx_description
1 polymer ?
#
loop_
_entity_poly.entity_id
_entity_poly.type
_entity_poly.pdbx_seq_one_letter_code
_entity_poly.pdbx_strand_id
1 'polypeptide(L)'
;MAGGIEELEKDLACGLEVVAKTLQERYVEFQPVLQEAEEDVVRKLEELTLQIDEKLQAASSFLRESNGELDSSGEKSVPSVITKDRNLRRKLRDLSDQRQLLDKLQNIEGLLISCRSGSLSKVDEARNLIECENLLNEITKDDGWAILTGRIRDILREEVVNMVEMLKFSLTYTFNDFVSYPTIDVKGTVHMRIRCGYPSKIEETLVALELFDELKWTIKEVGCIYCEEFRTSDLE
;
A
#
# COMPACT_ATOMS: atom_id res chain seq x y z
N MET A 1 -1.39 23.62 -50.20
CA MET A 1 -1.83 23.24 -48.83
C MET A 1 -0.76 23.43 -47.77
N ALA A 2 0.54 23.63 -48.09
CA ALA A 2 1.60 23.86 -47.09
C ALA A 2 1.62 25.28 -46.46
N GLY A 3 1.23 26.33 -47.20
CA GLY A 3 1.29 27.71 -46.69
C GLY A 3 0.36 28.03 -45.50
N GLY A 4 -0.75 27.29 -45.35
CA GLY A 4 -1.65 27.46 -44.21
C GLY A 4 -1.12 26.86 -42.89
N ILE A 5 -0.11 25.98 -42.96
CA ILE A 5 0.54 25.41 -41.78
C ILE A 5 1.63 26.35 -41.28
N GLU A 6 2.42 26.93 -42.17
CA GLU A 6 3.46 27.91 -41.82
C GLU A 6 2.89 29.20 -41.22
N GLU A 7 1.75 29.68 -41.71
CA GLU A 7 1.03 30.82 -41.11
C GLU A 7 0.51 30.48 -39.72
N LEU A 8 -0.05 29.28 -39.54
CA LEU A 8 -0.54 28.81 -38.24
C LEU A 8 0.60 28.65 -37.22
N GLU A 9 1.75 28.14 -37.62
CA GLU A 9 2.94 28.01 -36.78
C GLU A 9 3.47 29.37 -36.34
N LYS A 10 3.47 30.36 -37.26
CA LYS A 10 3.90 31.72 -36.96
C LYS A 10 2.94 32.43 -36.01
N ASP A 11 1.63 32.27 -36.21
CA ASP A 11 0.61 32.84 -35.33
C ASP A 11 0.68 32.21 -33.93
N LEU A 12 0.94 30.90 -33.85
CA LEU A 12 1.14 30.19 -32.58
C LEU A 12 2.40 30.69 -31.85
N ALA A 13 3.51 30.86 -32.58
CA ALA A 13 4.76 31.37 -32.02
C ALA A 13 4.62 32.81 -31.49
N CYS A 14 3.96 33.69 -32.24
CA CYS A 14 3.65 35.05 -31.79
C CYS A 14 2.72 35.05 -30.58
N GLY A 15 1.70 34.20 -30.56
CA GLY A 15 0.80 34.05 -29.41
C GLY A 15 1.53 33.60 -28.14
N LEU A 16 2.44 32.63 -28.27
CA LEU A 16 3.27 32.16 -27.17
C LEU A 16 4.24 33.23 -26.66
N GLU A 17 4.81 34.05 -27.55
CA GLU A 17 5.71 35.14 -27.15
C GLU A 17 4.99 36.22 -26.34
N VAL A 18 3.75 36.56 -26.73
CA VAL A 18 2.92 37.51 -25.98
C VAL A 18 2.59 36.96 -24.58
N VAL A 19 2.18 35.69 -24.50
CA VAL A 19 1.89 35.05 -23.21
C VAL A 19 3.13 35.00 -22.31
N ALA A 20 4.30 34.68 -22.88
CA ALA A 20 5.56 34.65 -22.14
C ALA A 20 5.96 36.03 -21.60
N LYS A 21 5.82 37.09 -22.41
CA LYS A 21 6.08 38.48 -21.97
C LYS A 21 5.14 38.91 -20.86
N THR A 22 3.84 38.65 -20.99
CA THR A 22 2.85 38.98 -19.94
C THR A 22 3.11 38.22 -18.64
N LEU A 23 3.52 36.95 -18.72
CA LEU A 23 3.91 36.16 -17.53
C LEU A 23 5.15 36.75 -16.86
N GLN A 24 6.15 37.18 -17.64
CA GLN A 24 7.37 37.76 -17.11
C GLN A 24 7.14 39.14 -16.47
N GLU A 25 6.32 39.98 -17.09
CA GLU A 25 5.92 41.27 -16.51
C GLU A 25 5.20 41.08 -15.17
N ARG A 26 4.25 40.15 -15.10
CA ARG A 26 3.59 39.80 -13.83
C ARG A 26 4.55 39.25 -12.79
N TYR A 27 5.49 38.39 -13.19
CA TYR A 27 6.49 37.85 -12.27
C TYR A 27 7.34 38.96 -11.64
N VAL A 28 7.76 39.96 -12.43
CA VAL A 28 8.49 41.14 -11.94
C VAL A 28 7.63 41.99 -11.00
N GLU A 29 6.33 42.15 -11.29
CA GLU A 29 5.39 42.86 -10.40
C GLU A 29 5.18 42.15 -9.05
N PHE A 30 5.21 40.81 -9.03
CA PHE A 30 5.02 40.04 -7.79
C PHE A 30 6.30 39.86 -6.96
N GLN A 31 7.48 40.12 -7.55
CA GLN A 31 8.77 39.92 -6.87
C GLN A 31 8.94 40.76 -5.59
N PRO A 32 8.55 42.06 -5.53
CA PRO A 32 8.66 42.86 -4.31
C PRO A 32 7.73 42.37 -3.19
N VAL A 33 6.52 41.93 -3.56
CA VAL A 33 5.54 41.39 -2.61
C VAL A 33 6.02 40.08 -1.98
N LEU A 34 6.73 39.25 -2.76
CA LEU A 34 7.37 38.04 -2.25
C LEU A 34 8.49 38.36 -1.25
N GLN A 35 9.29 39.40 -1.51
CA GLN A 35 10.35 39.84 -0.58
C GLN A 35 9.77 40.40 0.72
N GLU A 36 8.72 41.22 0.66
CA GLU A 36 8.03 41.70 1.87
C GLU A 36 7.44 40.55 2.69
N ALA A 37 6.85 39.54 2.01
CA ALA A 37 6.33 38.35 2.68
C ALA A 37 7.44 37.50 3.33
N GLU A 38 8.61 37.41 2.69
CA GLU A 38 9.78 36.72 3.22
C GLU A 38 10.32 37.43 4.48
N GLU A 39 10.45 38.76 4.44
CA GLU A 39 10.88 39.57 5.59
C GLU A 39 9.89 39.47 6.77
N ASP A 40 8.58 39.46 6.50
CA ASP A 40 7.54 39.26 7.51
C ASP A 40 7.62 37.86 8.15
N VAL A 41 7.94 36.83 7.37
CA VAL A 41 8.12 35.45 7.87
C VAL A 41 9.38 35.36 8.72
N VAL A 42 10.50 35.95 8.27
CA VAL A 42 11.76 35.98 9.03
C VAL A 42 11.55 36.69 10.37
N ARG A 43 10.89 37.86 10.37
CA ARG A 43 10.58 38.60 11.60
C ARG A 43 9.75 37.79 12.59
N LYS A 44 8.72 37.08 12.10
CA LYS A 44 7.91 36.18 12.95
C LYS A 44 8.71 35.02 13.52
N LEU A 45 9.64 34.47 12.74
CA LEU A 45 10.53 33.40 13.21
C LEU A 45 11.51 33.91 14.27
N GLU A 46 12.04 35.13 14.12
CA GLU A 46 12.87 35.78 15.14
C GLU A 46 12.08 36.04 16.43
N GLU A 47 10.86 36.57 16.33
CA GLU A 47 9.97 36.77 17.49
C GLU A 47 9.65 35.45 18.21
N LEU A 48 9.34 34.38 17.46
CA LEU A 48 9.08 33.06 18.03
C LEU A 48 10.33 32.47 18.69
N THR A 49 11.50 32.67 18.10
CA THR A 49 12.78 32.23 18.68
C THR A 49 13.02 32.91 20.02
N LEU A 50 12.79 34.22 20.08
CA LEU A 50 12.95 35.00 21.30
C LEU A 50 11.96 34.55 22.40
N GLN A 51 10.71 34.27 22.03
CA GLN A 51 9.72 33.71 22.97
C GLN A 51 10.12 32.32 23.48
N ILE A 52 10.69 31.46 22.63
CA ILE A 52 11.17 30.14 23.03
C ILE A 52 12.34 30.30 24.02
N ASP A 53 13.28 31.18 23.75
CA ASP A 53 14.42 31.43 24.64
C ASP A 53 13.98 31.96 26.00
N GLU A 54 13.03 32.91 26.04
CA GLU A 54 12.43 33.38 27.29
C GLU A 54 11.77 32.25 28.08
N LYS A 55 11.03 31.36 27.40
CA LYS A 55 10.37 30.22 28.04
C LYS A 55 11.36 29.17 28.52
N LEU A 56 12.42 28.91 27.77
CA LEU A 56 13.51 28.02 28.18
C LEU A 56 14.28 28.59 29.37
N GLN A 57 14.54 29.90 29.37
CA GLN A 57 15.18 30.58 30.48
C GLN A 57 14.29 30.54 31.73
N ALA A 58 12.99 30.80 31.60
CA ALA A 58 12.03 30.65 32.69
C ALA A 58 11.95 29.21 33.21
N ALA A 59 11.93 28.21 32.32
CA ALA A 59 11.93 26.79 32.70
C ALA A 59 13.24 26.39 33.39
N SER A 60 14.39 26.88 32.91
CA SER A 60 15.70 26.62 33.53
C SER A 60 15.81 27.27 34.91
N SER A 61 15.24 28.48 35.08
CA SER A 61 15.18 29.18 36.36
C SER A 61 14.28 28.44 37.34
N PHE A 62 13.10 27.98 36.89
CA PHE A 62 12.19 27.14 37.67
C PHE A 62 12.86 25.83 38.11
N LEU A 63 13.61 25.17 37.22
CA LEU A 63 14.35 23.95 37.58
C LEU A 63 15.47 24.25 38.58
N ARG A 64 16.18 25.37 38.43
CA ARG A 64 17.26 25.76 39.34
C ARG A 64 16.75 26.16 40.72
N GLU A 65 15.62 26.87 40.78
CA GLU A 65 14.89 27.18 42.02
C GLU A 65 14.37 25.89 42.68
N SER A 66 13.80 24.97 41.90
CA SER A 66 13.33 23.66 42.41
C SER A 66 14.43 22.76 42.97
N ASN A 67 15.68 22.96 42.55
CA ASN A 67 16.86 22.24 43.06
C ASN A 67 17.57 22.99 44.21
N GLY A 68 17.22 24.26 44.46
CA GLY A 68 17.80 25.11 45.50
C GLY A 68 16.95 25.22 46.78
N GLU A 69 15.65 24.92 46.71
CA GLU A 69 14.72 24.85 47.85
C GLU A 69 14.46 23.38 48.24
N LEU A 70 15.49 22.71 48.76
CA LEU A 70 15.37 21.37 49.34
C LEU A 70 15.55 21.37 50.86
N ASP A 71 15.13 22.46 51.52
CA ASP A 71 14.90 22.53 52.97
C ASP A 71 13.87 23.62 53.29
N SER A 72 12.59 23.40 52.96
CA SER A 72 11.45 23.94 53.73
C SER A 72 10.12 23.51 53.10
N SER A 73 9.38 22.68 53.85
CA SER A 73 7.96 22.29 53.73
C SER A 73 7.12 22.93 52.61
N GLY A 74 6.64 22.08 51.69
CA GLY A 74 5.59 22.42 50.73
C GLY A 74 5.21 21.23 49.85
N GLU A 75 4.36 20.34 50.36
CA GLU A 75 3.87 19.15 49.67
C GLU A 75 3.20 19.45 48.31
N LYS A 76 3.96 19.31 47.22
CA LYS A 76 3.44 18.72 45.97
C LYS A 76 4.40 17.64 45.54
N SER A 77 3.96 16.41 45.78
CA SER A 77 4.77 15.22 45.76
C SER A 77 5.36 14.95 44.36
N VAL A 78 6.69 14.89 44.30
CA VAL A 78 7.54 14.37 43.21
C VAL A 78 7.00 13.09 42.52
N PRO A 79 6.30 12.15 43.19
CA PRO A 79 5.66 11.00 42.55
C PRO A 79 4.61 11.35 41.48
N SER A 80 3.93 12.50 41.57
CA SER A 80 2.85 12.87 40.65
C SER A 80 3.36 13.24 39.25
N VAL A 81 4.52 13.89 39.16
CA VAL A 81 5.17 14.26 37.89
C VAL A 81 5.79 13.02 37.22
N ILE A 82 6.45 12.16 38.01
CA ILE A 82 7.00 10.88 37.53
C ILE A 82 5.90 9.95 37.01
N THR A 83 4.75 9.90 37.69
CA THR A 83 3.60 9.08 37.25
C THR A 83 2.99 9.62 35.95
N LYS A 84 2.91 10.94 35.79
CA LYS A 84 2.46 11.58 34.53
C LYS A 84 3.43 11.29 33.39
N ASP A 85 4.74 11.41 33.61
CA ASP A 85 5.75 11.09 32.59
C ASP A 85 5.68 9.61 32.17
N ARG A 86 5.55 8.69 33.13
CA ARG A 86 5.38 7.26 32.85
C ARG A 86 4.11 6.97 32.02
N ASN A 87 3.01 7.66 32.31
CA ASN A 87 1.77 7.52 31.55
C ASN A 87 1.88 8.11 30.14
N LEU A 88 2.57 9.24 29.97
CA LEU A 88 2.81 9.84 28.65
C LEU A 88 3.72 8.96 27.79
N ARG A 89 4.79 8.40 28.36
CA ARG A 89 5.66 7.44 27.66
C ARG A 89 4.92 6.17 27.23
N ARG A 90 3.99 5.68 28.07
CA ARG A 90 3.12 4.55 27.71
C ARG A 90 2.23 4.92 26.53
N LYS A 91 1.49 6.04 26.63
CA LYS A 91 0.63 6.52 25.53
C LYS A 91 1.40 6.74 24.23
N LEU A 92 2.62 7.27 24.30
CA LEU A 92 3.46 7.49 23.12
C LEU A 92 3.84 6.15 22.46
N ARG A 93 4.13 5.12 23.26
CA ARG A 93 4.38 3.77 22.76
C ARG A 93 3.13 3.19 22.11
N ASP A 94 1.99 3.28 22.79
CA ASP A 94 0.70 2.78 22.26
C ASP A 94 0.34 3.46 20.93
N LEU A 95 0.59 4.78 20.81
CA LEU A 95 0.38 5.54 19.57
C LEU A 95 1.38 5.15 18.47
N SER A 96 2.63 4.87 18.84
CA SER A 96 3.64 4.38 17.89
C SER A 96 3.26 3.02 17.33
N ASP A 97 2.80 2.11 18.18
CA ASP A 97 2.33 0.78 17.77
C ASP A 97 1.11 0.91 16.85
N GLN A 98 0.15 1.77 17.20
CA GLN A 98 -1.01 2.09 16.36
C GLN A 98 -0.63 2.63 14.97
N ARG A 99 0.39 3.48 14.88
CA ARG A 99 0.88 4.01 13.60
C ARG A 99 1.44 2.91 12.70
N GLN A 100 2.31 2.05 13.24
CA GLN A 100 2.98 1.01 12.44
C GLN A 100 2.00 0.10 11.71
N LEU A 101 0.85 -0.17 12.31
CA LEU A 101 -0.14 -1.01 11.67
C LEU A 101 -1.13 -0.24 10.80
N LEU A 102 -1.35 1.05 11.05
CA LEU A 102 -2.01 1.89 10.05
C LEU A 102 -1.19 1.86 8.75
N ASP A 103 0.14 1.88 8.84
CA ASP A 103 1.02 1.70 7.68
C ASP A 103 0.80 0.31 7.02
N LYS A 104 0.66 -0.77 7.80
CA LYS A 104 0.31 -2.11 7.25
C LYS A 104 -1.06 -2.13 6.56
N LEU A 105 -2.07 -1.49 7.14
CA LEU A 105 -3.40 -1.39 6.55
C LEU A 105 -3.37 -0.63 5.22
N GLN A 106 -2.65 0.48 5.17
CA GLN A 106 -2.48 1.27 3.95
C GLN A 106 -1.77 0.47 2.86
N ASN A 107 -0.77 -0.35 3.23
CA ASN A 107 -0.12 -1.26 2.29
C ASN A 107 -1.11 -2.30 1.74
N ILE A 108 -1.90 -2.94 2.61
CA ILE A 108 -2.95 -3.89 2.18
C ILE A 108 -3.94 -3.22 1.24
N GLU A 109 -4.43 -2.03 1.59
CA GLU A 109 -5.36 -1.26 0.75
C GLU A 109 -4.74 -0.96 -0.63
N GLY A 110 -3.50 -0.49 -0.69
CA GLY A 110 -2.80 -0.21 -1.95
C GLY A 110 -2.64 -1.45 -2.84
N LEU A 111 -2.32 -2.60 -2.24
CA LEU A 111 -2.24 -3.88 -2.95
C LEU A 111 -3.61 -4.29 -3.51
N LEU A 112 -4.68 -4.20 -2.70
CA LEU A 112 -6.04 -4.56 -3.12
C LEU A 112 -6.58 -3.64 -4.22
N ILE A 113 -6.33 -2.32 -4.14
CA ILE A 113 -6.68 -1.36 -5.19
C ILE A 113 -5.97 -1.74 -6.50
N SER A 114 -4.69 -2.13 -6.42
CA SER A 114 -3.91 -2.55 -7.59
C SER A 114 -4.48 -3.81 -8.23
N CYS A 115 -4.87 -4.82 -7.44
CA CYS A 115 -5.54 -6.04 -7.93
C CYS A 115 -6.86 -5.72 -8.63
N ARG A 116 -7.68 -4.83 -8.05
CA ARG A 116 -8.98 -4.42 -8.62
C ARG A 116 -8.87 -3.61 -9.91
N SER A 117 -7.71 -3.00 -10.19
CA SER A 117 -7.51 -2.19 -11.40
C SER A 117 -7.59 -3.00 -12.70
N GLY A 118 -7.40 -4.33 -12.63
CA GLY A 118 -7.35 -5.22 -13.80
C GLY A 118 -6.14 -4.99 -14.73
N SER A 119 -5.19 -4.15 -14.32
CA SER A 119 -4.00 -3.80 -15.12
C SER A 119 -2.79 -4.71 -14.85
N LEU A 120 -2.85 -5.51 -13.78
CA LEU A 120 -1.78 -6.41 -13.38
C LEU A 120 -1.75 -7.69 -14.22
N SER A 121 -0.55 -8.23 -14.40
CA SER A 121 -0.40 -9.62 -14.86
C SER A 121 -1.02 -10.56 -13.82
N LYS A 122 -1.41 -11.77 -14.25
CA LYS A 122 -1.98 -12.76 -13.32
C LYS A 122 -1.00 -13.19 -12.23
N VAL A 123 0.29 -13.17 -12.54
CA VAL A 123 1.36 -13.49 -11.59
C VAL A 123 1.51 -12.38 -10.56
N ASP A 124 1.47 -11.11 -10.97
CA ASP A 124 1.60 -9.99 -10.04
C ASP A 124 0.33 -9.82 -9.19
N GLU A 125 -0.84 -10.08 -9.76
CA GLU A 125 -2.09 -10.16 -9.00
C GLU A 125 -2.01 -11.24 -7.91
N ALA A 126 -1.52 -12.44 -8.24
CA ALA A 126 -1.33 -13.52 -7.27
C ALA A 126 -0.34 -13.13 -6.16
N ARG A 127 0.82 -12.56 -6.51
CA ARG A 127 1.82 -12.09 -5.52
C ARG A 127 1.24 -11.04 -4.58
N ASN A 128 0.52 -10.06 -5.10
CA ASN A 128 -0.08 -9.01 -4.29
C ASN A 128 -1.12 -9.57 -3.31
N LEU A 129 -1.93 -10.55 -3.72
CA LEU A 129 -2.92 -11.17 -2.84
C LEU A 129 -2.27 -12.04 -1.75
N ILE A 130 -1.20 -12.76 -2.07
CA ILE A 130 -0.40 -13.50 -1.08
C ILE A 130 0.22 -12.54 -0.06
N GLU A 131 0.76 -11.41 -0.51
CA GLU A 131 1.31 -10.40 0.39
C GLU A 131 0.24 -9.77 1.28
N CYS A 132 -0.96 -9.51 0.74
CA CYS A 132 -2.10 -9.08 1.55
C CYS A 132 -2.43 -10.09 2.65
N GLU A 133 -2.44 -11.38 2.33
CA GLU A 133 -2.69 -12.45 3.30
C GLU A 133 -1.60 -12.51 4.38
N ASN A 134 -0.32 -12.41 3.99
CA ASN A 134 0.81 -12.37 4.93
C ASN A 134 0.67 -11.19 5.91
N LEU A 135 0.43 -9.98 5.38
CA LEU A 135 0.24 -8.78 6.20
C LEU A 135 -0.97 -8.92 7.13
N LEU A 136 -2.08 -9.51 6.68
CA LEU A 136 -3.24 -9.76 7.53
C LEU A 136 -3.00 -10.83 8.61
N ASN A 137 -2.12 -11.78 8.36
CA ASN A 137 -1.74 -12.81 9.35
C ASN A 137 -0.81 -12.26 10.43
N GLU A 138 -0.01 -11.23 10.12
CA GLU A 138 0.76 -10.49 11.11
C GLU A 138 -0.12 -9.64 12.03
N ILE A 139 -1.34 -9.30 11.62
CA ILE A 139 -2.29 -8.51 12.42
C ILE A 139 -3.11 -9.46 13.32
N THR A 140 -2.80 -9.48 14.62
CA THR A 140 -3.40 -10.44 15.55
C THR A 140 -4.70 -9.93 16.20
N LYS A 141 -5.42 -10.80 16.93
CA LYS A 141 -6.64 -10.45 17.68
C LYS A 141 -6.35 -9.78 19.03
N ASP A 142 -5.23 -10.12 19.66
CA ASP A 142 -4.89 -9.73 21.05
C ASP A 142 -4.16 -8.40 21.15
N ASP A 143 -4.11 -7.72 20.04
CA ASP A 143 -3.17 -6.67 19.72
C ASP A 143 -3.66 -5.33 20.39
N GLY A 144 -4.85 -5.34 21.03
CA GLY A 144 -5.31 -4.29 21.95
C GLY A 144 -5.85 -3.00 21.31
N TRP A 145 -6.31 -3.06 20.06
CA TRP A 145 -6.48 -1.90 19.18
C TRP A 145 -7.73 -1.08 19.46
N ALA A 146 -7.55 0.22 19.69
CA ALA A 146 -8.66 1.18 19.75
C ALA A 146 -9.15 1.62 18.36
N ILE A 147 -8.25 1.67 17.37
CA ILE A 147 -8.53 2.20 16.02
C ILE A 147 -9.04 1.10 15.08
N LEU A 148 -8.43 -0.09 15.16
CA LEU A 148 -8.88 -1.29 14.48
C LEU A 148 -9.79 -2.07 15.39
N THR A 149 -11.09 -1.81 15.26
CA THR A 149 -12.05 -2.79 15.74
C THR A 149 -11.77 -4.09 14.99
N GLY A 150 -11.80 -5.26 15.66
CA GLY A 150 -11.57 -6.56 15.00
C GLY A 150 -12.39 -6.75 13.73
N ARG A 151 -13.51 -6.03 13.62
CA ARG A 151 -14.37 -5.90 12.44
C ARG A 151 -13.63 -5.44 11.17
N ILE A 152 -12.72 -4.47 11.21
CA ILE A 152 -12.01 -4.00 10.00
C ILE A 152 -11.07 -5.09 9.48
N ARG A 153 -10.34 -5.75 10.38
CA ARG A 153 -9.50 -6.91 10.01
C ARG A 153 -10.35 -8.02 9.41
N ASP A 154 -11.50 -8.32 10.01
CA ASP A 154 -12.38 -9.40 9.54
C ASP A 154 -12.95 -9.08 8.14
N ILE A 155 -13.34 -7.83 7.88
CA ILE A 155 -13.76 -7.35 6.55
C ILE A 155 -12.62 -7.49 5.53
N LEU A 156 -11.40 -7.06 5.88
CA LEU A 156 -10.26 -7.17 4.97
C LEU A 156 -9.90 -8.63 4.69
N ARG A 157 -10.02 -9.50 5.69
CA ARG A 157 -9.80 -10.94 5.54
C ARG A 157 -10.81 -11.56 4.59
N GLU A 158 -12.08 -11.24 4.75
CA GLU A 158 -13.14 -11.70 3.84
C GLU A 158 -12.87 -11.22 2.41
N GLU A 159 -12.49 -9.96 2.24
CA GLU A 159 -12.21 -9.40 0.92
C GLU A 159 -10.98 -10.03 0.24
N VAL A 160 -9.88 -10.24 0.97
CA VAL A 160 -8.67 -10.90 0.43
C VAL A 160 -8.99 -12.34 0.04
N VAL A 161 -9.71 -13.08 0.89
CA VAL A 161 -10.13 -14.46 0.59
C VAL A 161 -11.00 -14.50 -0.67
N ASN A 162 -11.99 -13.63 -0.78
CA ASN A 162 -12.86 -13.56 -1.96
C ASN A 162 -12.06 -13.28 -3.24
N MET A 163 -11.10 -12.34 -3.21
CA MET A 163 -10.27 -12.05 -4.38
C MET A 163 -9.34 -13.20 -4.75
N VAL A 164 -8.75 -13.88 -3.76
CA VAL A 164 -7.95 -15.08 -3.99
C VAL A 164 -8.78 -16.18 -4.66
N GLU A 165 -9.98 -16.46 -4.14
CA GLU A 165 -10.88 -17.47 -4.69
C GLU A 165 -11.31 -17.12 -6.13
N MET A 166 -11.65 -15.86 -6.40
CA MET A 166 -11.98 -15.40 -7.76
C MET A 166 -10.80 -15.57 -8.73
N LEU A 167 -9.59 -15.24 -8.29
CA LEU A 167 -8.40 -15.41 -9.13
C LEU A 167 -8.11 -16.89 -9.40
N LYS A 168 -8.14 -17.74 -8.37
CA LYS A 168 -7.99 -19.21 -8.51
C LYS A 168 -9.01 -19.76 -9.51
N PHE A 169 -10.28 -19.38 -9.37
CA PHE A 169 -11.33 -19.80 -10.30
C PHE A 169 -11.03 -19.37 -11.75
N SER A 170 -10.64 -18.11 -11.95
CA SER A 170 -10.29 -17.58 -13.28
C SER A 170 -9.09 -18.30 -13.90
N LEU A 171 -8.08 -18.63 -13.10
CA LEU A 171 -6.88 -19.36 -13.53
C LEU A 171 -7.22 -20.80 -13.92
N THR A 172 -8.00 -21.51 -13.09
CA THR A 172 -8.45 -22.87 -13.38
C THR A 172 -9.29 -22.94 -14.65
N TYR A 173 -10.21 -21.98 -14.84
CA TYR A 173 -10.98 -21.88 -16.08
C TYR A 173 -10.07 -21.68 -17.29
N THR A 174 -9.11 -20.74 -17.19
CA THR A 174 -8.15 -20.47 -18.26
C THR A 174 -7.28 -21.71 -18.56
N PHE A 175 -6.89 -22.46 -17.54
CA PHE A 175 -6.14 -23.71 -17.69
C PHE A 175 -6.93 -24.74 -18.49
N ASN A 176 -8.21 -24.93 -18.16
CA ASN A 176 -9.08 -25.87 -18.85
C ASN A 176 -9.29 -25.52 -20.33
N ASP A 177 -9.26 -24.23 -20.70
CA ASP A 177 -9.43 -23.79 -22.08
C ASP A 177 -8.29 -24.24 -23.01
N PHE A 178 -7.05 -24.32 -22.50
CA PHE A 178 -5.90 -24.71 -23.31
C PHE A 178 -5.45 -26.16 -23.10
N VAL A 179 -5.95 -26.87 -22.10
CA VAL A 179 -5.67 -28.30 -21.92
C VAL A 179 -6.71 -29.13 -22.67
N SER A 180 -6.25 -30.02 -23.55
CA SER A 180 -7.11 -30.99 -24.23
C SER A 180 -6.53 -32.39 -24.11
N TYR A 181 -7.39 -33.40 -24.00
CA TYR A 181 -6.94 -34.79 -23.96
C TYR A 181 -6.69 -35.35 -25.36
N PRO A 182 -5.62 -36.11 -25.56
CA PRO A 182 -5.49 -36.98 -26.71
C PRO A 182 -6.49 -38.12 -26.59
N THR A 183 -6.99 -38.55 -27.73
CA THR A 183 -7.95 -39.64 -27.90
C THR A 183 -7.34 -41.04 -27.71
N ILE A 184 -6.06 -41.15 -27.33
CA ILE A 184 -5.33 -42.43 -27.30
C ILE A 184 -4.54 -42.53 -26.01
N ASP A 185 -4.91 -43.50 -25.18
CA ASP A 185 -4.19 -43.93 -24.00
C ASP A 185 -2.89 -44.64 -24.43
N VAL A 186 -1.73 -44.11 -24.04
CA VAL A 186 -0.43 -44.71 -24.36
C VAL A 186 0.18 -45.16 -23.04
N LYS A 187 0.15 -46.47 -22.79
CA LYS A 187 0.91 -47.17 -21.73
C LYS A 187 0.70 -46.61 -20.30
N GLY A 188 -0.53 -46.27 -19.93
CA GLY A 188 -0.83 -45.81 -18.56
C GLY A 188 -0.29 -44.43 -18.22
N THR A 189 0.17 -43.67 -19.23
CA THR A 189 0.51 -42.25 -19.10
C THR A 189 -0.52 -41.41 -19.85
N VAL A 190 -1.25 -40.59 -19.09
CA VAL A 190 -2.15 -39.58 -19.62
C VAL A 190 -1.31 -38.44 -20.19
N HIS A 191 -1.24 -38.35 -21.51
CA HIS A 191 -0.65 -37.18 -22.16
C HIS A 191 -1.71 -36.07 -22.18
N MET A 192 -1.37 -34.84 -21.80
CA MET A 192 -2.24 -33.67 -22.02
C MET A 192 -1.72 -32.90 -23.23
N ARG A 193 -2.59 -32.60 -24.19
CA ARG A 193 -2.26 -31.75 -25.34
C ARG A 193 -2.63 -30.30 -25.02
N ILE A 194 -1.61 -29.46 -24.87
CA ILE A 194 -1.77 -28.02 -24.72
C ILE A 194 -2.07 -27.40 -26.09
N ARG A 195 -3.28 -26.86 -26.28
CA ARG A 195 -3.67 -26.06 -27.45
C ARG A 195 -3.18 -24.64 -27.24
N CYS A 196 -2.10 -24.27 -27.93
CA CYS A 196 -1.46 -22.98 -27.72
C CYS A 196 -1.81 -21.98 -28.84
N GLY A 197 -2.69 -21.01 -28.54
CA GLY A 197 -2.84 -19.79 -29.34
C GLY A 197 -1.98 -18.64 -28.84
N TYR A 198 -1.61 -18.64 -27.55
CA TYR A 198 -0.90 -17.57 -26.85
C TYR A 198 0.01 -18.15 -25.75
N PRO A 199 1.30 -18.41 -26.01
CA PRO A 199 2.21 -19.09 -25.07
C PRO A 199 2.41 -18.34 -23.75
N SER A 200 2.51 -17.01 -23.81
CA SER A 200 2.71 -16.15 -22.64
C SER A 200 1.58 -16.26 -21.62
N LYS A 201 0.33 -16.31 -22.10
CA LYS A 201 -0.84 -16.45 -21.22
C LYS A 201 -0.86 -17.79 -20.49
N ILE A 202 -0.38 -18.85 -21.15
CA ILE A 202 -0.27 -20.19 -20.55
C ILE A 202 0.78 -20.18 -19.46
N GLU A 203 1.97 -19.64 -19.74
CA GLU A 203 3.05 -19.52 -18.76
C GLU A 203 2.61 -18.73 -17.53
N GLU A 204 2.00 -17.56 -17.72
CA GLU A 204 1.45 -16.76 -16.62
C GLU A 204 0.42 -17.52 -15.79
N THR A 205 -0.48 -18.28 -16.45
CA THR A 205 -1.50 -19.08 -15.76
C THR A 205 -0.87 -20.19 -14.92
N LEU A 206 0.10 -20.91 -15.48
CA LEU A 206 0.79 -22.00 -14.78
C LEU A 206 1.59 -21.49 -13.58
N VAL A 207 2.32 -20.39 -13.76
CA VAL A 207 3.09 -19.75 -12.67
C VAL A 207 2.15 -19.25 -11.57
N ALA A 208 1.04 -18.59 -11.93
CA ALA A 208 0.08 -18.10 -10.95
C ALA A 208 -0.63 -19.23 -10.19
N LEU A 209 -0.97 -20.35 -10.84
CA LEU A 209 -1.52 -21.53 -10.16
C LEU A 209 -0.51 -22.19 -9.23
N GLU A 210 0.77 -22.24 -9.62
CA GLU A 210 1.84 -22.78 -8.77
C GLU A 210 2.05 -21.91 -7.52
N LEU A 211 1.98 -20.58 -7.64
CA LEU A 211 2.07 -19.66 -6.49
C LEU A 211 0.99 -19.91 -5.43
N PHE A 212 -0.15 -20.46 -5.84
CA PHE A 212 -1.25 -20.81 -4.95
C PHE A 212 -1.26 -22.28 -4.51
N ASP A 213 -0.25 -23.07 -4.89
CA ASP A 213 -0.20 -24.53 -4.74
C ASP A 213 -1.40 -25.27 -5.39
N GLU A 214 -2.11 -24.63 -6.34
CA GLU A 214 -3.32 -25.18 -6.98
C GLU A 214 -3.00 -26.01 -8.22
N LEU A 215 -1.86 -25.78 -8.87
CA LEU A 215 -1.54 -26.40 -10.17
C LEU A 215 -1.64 -27.94 -10.14
N LYS A 216 -1.10 -28.57 -9.10
CA LYS A 216 -1.13 -30.03 -8.93
C LYS A 216 -2.56 -30.55 -8.76
N TRP A 217 -3.39 -29.82 -8.02
CA TRP A 217 -4.78 -30.18 -7.80
C TRP A 217 -5.58 -30.05 -9.10
N THR A 218 -5.42 -28.94 -9.83
CA THR A 218 -6.06 -28.70 -11.13
C THR A 218 -5.69 -29.78 -12.15
N ILE A 219 -4.40 -30.14 -12.26
CA ILE A 219 -3.94 -31.22 -13.14
C ILE A 219 -4.62 -32.55 -12.80
N LYS A 220 -4.75 -32.87 -11.50
CA LYS A 220 -5.38 -34.10 -11.04
C LYS A 220 -6.89 -34.13 -11.35
N GLU A 221 -7.59 -33.03 -11.08
CA GLU A 221 -9.04 -32.91 -11.33
C GLU A 221 -9.35 -33.08 -12.81
N VAL A 222 -8.64 -32.33 -13.65
CA VAL A 222 -8.72 -32.47 -15.10
C VAL A 222 -8.35 -33.89 -15.51
N GLY A 223 -7.33 -34.50 -14.87
CA GLY A 223 -6.95 -35.92 -14.95
C GLY A 223 -8.14 -36.87 -14.84
N CYS A 224 -8.94 -36.67 -13.80
CA CYS A 224 -10.07 -37.52 -13.47
C CYS A 224 -11.27 -37.31 -14.42
N ILE A 225 -11.57 -36.08 -14.82
CA ILE A 225 -12.73 -35.75 -15.69
C ILE A 225 -12.65 -36.47 -17.04
N TYR A 226 -11.45 -36.63 -17.60
CA TYR A 226 -11.25 -37.28 -18.89
C TYR A 226 -10.84 -38.75 -18.78
N CYS A 227 -10.66 -39.27 -17.56
CA CYS A 227 -10.45 -40.69 -17.24
C CYS A 227 -11.72 -41.36 -16.66
N GLU A 228 -12.93 -40.89 -17.02
CA GLU A 228 -14.19 -41.54 -16.63
C GLU A 228 -14.42 -42.95 -17.25
N GLU A 229 -13.46 -43.50 -18.02
CA GLU A 229 -13.46 -44.92 -18.40
C GLU A 229 -12.67 -45.84 -17.44
N PHE A 230 -12.06 -45.32 -16.36
CA PHE A 230 -11.48 -46.18 -15.33
C PHE A 230 -12.55 -46.67 -14.36
N ARG A 231 -13.13 -47.84 -14.68
CA ARG A 231 -13.93 -48.61 -13.72
C ARG A 231 -13.09 -48.90 -12.48
N THR A 232 -13.73 -48.75 -11.33
CA THR A 232 -13.24 -49.08 -9.99
C THR A 232 -12.93 -50.57 -9.75
N SER A 233 -12.77 -51.37 -10.82
CA SER A 233 -12.41 -52.79 -10.75
C SER A 233 -10.90 -53.05 -10.74
N ASP A 234 -10.07 -52.04 -11.02
CA ASP A 234 -8.65 -52.27 -11.30
C ASP A 234 -7.72 -51.80 -10.15
N LEU A 235 -8.28 -51.68 -8.94
CA LEU A 235 -7.52 -51.47 -7.70
C LEU A 235 -7.64 -52.72 -6.80
N GLU A 236 -7.01 -53.81 -7.23
CA GLU A 236 -6.48 -54.86 -6.36
C GLU A 236 -4.94 -54.89 -6.45
#